data_AF-A0A846SLK2-F1
#
_entry.id   AF-A0A846SLK2-F1
#
_cell.length_a   1.000
_cell.length_b   1.000
_cell.length_c   1.000
_cell.angle_alpha   90.00
_cell.angle_beta   90.00
_cell.angle_gamma   90.00
#
_symmetry.space_group_name_H-M   'P 1'
#
loop_
_entity.id
_entity.type
_entity.pdbx_description
1 polymer ?
#
loop_
_entity_poly.entity_id
_entity_poly.type
_entity_poly.pdbx_seq_one_letter_code
_entity_poly.pdbx_strand_id
1 'polypeptide(L)'
;MSLEASPFSQSARLGDADSVLRRIFRGLPAVSDGILIVDDDLSRRGDAGLDGVSFVDDRVIRWEGLQSPPEDLTRLIRRGASGYPLNAFTSGNRQGHTLRPSVGSLSDSDVLLLASEVQVVIHSVYDAESFLLLVLDEEVNAFLDSLI
;
A
#
# COMPACT_ATOMS: atom_id res chain seq x y z
N MET A 1 -6.97 23.28 -29.60
CA MET A 1 -6.21 22.15 -29.04
C MET A 1 -7.16 21.41 -28.13
N SER A 2 -7.66 20.27 -28.56
CA SER A 2 -8.49 19.39 -27.74
C SER A 2 -7.54 18.59 -26.85
N LEU A 3 -7.65 18.74 -25.53
CA LEU A 3 -7.06 17.80 -24.59
C LEU A 3 -7.84 16.50 -24.79
N GLU A 4 -7.27 15.56 -25.54
CA GLU A 4 -7.78 14.19 -25.55
C GLU A 4 -7.69 13.67 -24.12
N ALA A 5 -8.85 13.51 -23.49
CA ALA A 5 -8.94 12.86 -22.20
C ALA A 5 -8.32 11.47 -22.36
N SER A 6 -7.30 11.17 -21.54
CA SER A 6 -6.69 9.85 -21.48
C SER A 6 -7.77 8.76 -21.39
N PRO A 7 -7.61 7.64 -22.13
CA PRO A 7 -8.58 6.54 -22.14
C PRO A 7 -8.85 5.93 -20.75
N PHE A 8 -8.04 6.26 -19.74
CA PHE A 8 -8.29 5.95 -18.33
C PHE A 8 -9.58 6.53 -17.75
N SER A 9 -10.17 7.55 -18.38
CA SER A 9 -11.39 8.20 -17.88
C SER A 9 -12.69 7.44 -18.21
N GLN A 10 -12.62 6.26 -18.83
CA GLN A 10 -13.79 5.43 -19.08
C GLN A 10 -14.24 4.70 -17.81
N SER A 11 -15.03 5.41 -16.99
CA SER A 11 -16.11 4.89 -16.14
C SER A 11 -15.83 3.53 -15.49
N ALA A 12 -15.00 3.52 -14.45
CA ALA A 12 -14.91 2.39 -13.52
C ALA A 12 -16.30 2.05 -12.97
N ARG A 13 -16.86 0.91 -13.38
CA ARG A 13 -17.98 0.30 -12.66
C ARG A 13 -17.45 -0.12 -11.29
N LEU A 14 -18.30 -0.10 -10.26
CA LEU A 14 -18.01 -0.73 -8.97
C LEU A 14 -17.51 -2.17 -9.23
N GLY A 15 -16.21 -2.41 -8.98
CA GLY A 15 -15.51 -3.67 -9.28
C GLY A 15 -14.29 -3.56 -10.23
N ASP A 16 -14.20 -2.50 -11.03
CA ASP A 16 -13.05 -2.28 -11.93
C ASP A 16 -11.79 -1.87 -11.13
N ALA A 17 -11.98 -1.06 -10.08
CA ALA A 17 -10.89 -0.65 -9.19
C ALA A 17 -10.20 -1.85 -8.51
N ASP A 18 -10.98 -2.86 -8.09
CA ASP A 18 -10.44 -4.10 -7.50
C ASP A 18 -9.67 -4.90 -8.52
N SER A 19 -10.20 -5.01 -9.74
CA SER A 19 -9.55 -5.75 -10.81
C SER A 19 -8.20 -5.13 -11.17
N VAL A 20 -8.15 -3.80 -11.25
CA VAL A 20 -6.91 -3.03 -11.48
C VAL A 20 -5.96 -3.19 -10.30
N LEU A 21 -6.42 -3.00 -9.07
CA LEU A 21 -5.58 -3.11 -7.87
C LEU A 21 -5.00 -4.52 -7.71
N ARG A 22 -5.78 -5.58 -7.99
CA ARG A 22 -5.29 -6.97 -8.02
C ARG A 22 -4.24 -7.18 -9.09
N ARG A 23 -4.42 -6.62 -10.29
CA ARG A 23 -3.44 -6.71 -11.37
C ARG A 23 -2.12 -6.05 -10.95
N ILE A 24 -2.22 -4.90 -10.29
CA ILE A 24 -1.06 -4.19 -9.73
C ILE A 24 -0.37 -5.05 -8.66
N PHE A 25 -1.09 -5.61 -7.69
CA PHE A 25 -0.49 -6.50 -6.68
C PHE A 25 0.11 -7.78 -7.25
N ARG A 26 -0.38 -8.30 -8.37
CA ARG A 26 0.28 -9.42 -9.08
C ARG A 26 1.62 -9.01 -9.68
N GLY A 27 1.72 -7.76 -10.12
CA GLY A 27 2.86 -7.24 -10.82
C GLY A 27 3.96 -6.70 -9.90
N LEU A 28 3.59 -6.03 -8.82
CA LEU A 28 4.53 -5.36 -7.91
C LEU A 28 5.64 -6.27 -7.36
N PRO A 29 5.39 -7.55 -6.98
CA PRO A 29 6.46 -8.48 -6.59
C PRO A 29 7.58 -8.66 -7.61
N ALA A 30 7.32 -8.44 -8.91
CA ALA A 30 8.31 -8.60 -9.96
C ALA A 30 9.31 -7.43 -10.03
N VAL A 31 8.96 -6.29 -9.45
CA VAL A 31 9.76 -5.05 -9.45
C VAL A 31 10.08 -4.57 -8.04
N SER A 32 9.62 -5.29 -7.02
CA SER A 32 9.84 -4.99 -5.62
C SER A 32 9.83 -6.28 -4.80
N ASP A 33 10.94 -6.60 -4.15
CA ASP A 33 11.03 -7.63 -3.09
C ASP A 33 10.38 -7.14 -1.77
N GLY A 34 9.48 -6.18 -1.89
CA GLY A 34 9.06 -5.30 -0.83
C GLY A 34 8.05 -5.87 0.15
N ILE A 35 7.74 -5.05 1.16
CA ILE A 35 6.66 -5.32 2.12
C ILE A 35 5.52 -4.37 1.81
N LEU A 36 4.29 -4.88 1.92
CA LEU A 36 3.12 -4.03 2.00
C LEU A 36 2.92 -3.63 3.46
N ILE A 37 3.24 -2.39 3.76
CA ILE A 37 3.01 -1.77 5.05
C ILE A 37 1.58 -1.23 5.05
N VAL A 38 0.76 -1.60 6.02
CA VAL A 38 -0.63 -1.14 6.09
C VAL A 38 -0.84 -0.37 7.39
N ASP A 39 -1.21 0.91 7.24
CA ASP A 39 -1.49 1.84 8.35
C ASP A 39 -2.97 1.79 8.72
N ASP A 40 -3.27 1.42 9.96
CA ASP A 40 -4.60 1.31 10.53
C ASP A 40 -4.79 2.34 11.65
N ASP A 41 -5.70 3.30 11.40
CA ASP A 41 -6.05 4.40 12.31
C ASP A 41 -7.17 4.02 13.31
N LEU A 42 -7.82 2.86 13.12
CA LEU A 42 -8.89 2.38 14.00
C LEU A 42 -8.37 1.42 15.07
N SER A 43 -7.36 0.61 14.74
CA SER A 43 -6.70 -0.26 15.69
C SER A 43 -5.79 0.56 16.61
N ARG A 44 -5.98 0.45 17.93
CA ARG A 44 -5.14 1.12 18.94
C ARG A 44 -4.35 0.12 19.75
N ARG A 45 -3.25 0.59 20.34
CA ARG A 45 -2.45 -0.21 21.26
C ARG A 45 -3.33 -0.82 22.36
N GLY A 46 -3.38 -2.15 22.43
CA GLY A 46 -4.19 -2.90 23.39
C GLY A 46 -5.36 -3.67 22.78
N ASP A 47 -5.67 -3.47 21.49
CA ASP A 47 -6.70 -4.25 20.81
C ASP A 47 -6.28 -5.72 20.62
N ALA A 48 -7.26 -6.61 20.63
CA ALA A 48 -7.04 -8.03 20.36
C ALA A 48 -6.63 -8.25 18.89
N GLY A 49 -5.66 -9.12 18.64
CA GLY A 49 -5.20 -9.44 17.27
C GLY A 49 -4.14 -8.50 16.70
N LEU A 50 -3.37 -7.83 17.56
CA LEU A 50 -2.21 -7.00 17.21
C LEU A 50 -0.88 -7.75 17.32
N ASP A 51 -0.89 -9.07 17.14
CA ASP A 51 0.34 -9.86 17.15
C ASP A 51 1.18 -9.55 15.91
N GLY A 52 2.47 -9.24 16.11
CA GLY A 52 3.40 -9.00 15.00
C GLY A 52 3.30 -7.63 14.34
N VAL A 53 2.56 -6.66 14.92
CA VAL A 53 2.45 -5.29 14.39
C VAL A 53 3.49 -4.34 14.99
N SER A 54 3.73 -3.24 14.31
CA SER A 54 4.51 -2.11 14.82
C SER A 54 3.62 -0.89 15.05
N PHE A 55 4.10 0.10 15.80
CA PHE A 55 3.36 1.33 16.09
C PHE A 55 4.18 2.55 15.71
N VAL A 56 3.52 3.54 15.10
CA VAL A 56 4.03 4.90 14.89
C VAL A 56 3.04 5.85 15.55
N ASP A 57 3.43 6.46 16.67
CA ASP A 57 2.52 7.17 17.55
C ASP A 57 1.30 6.29 17.92
N ASP A 58 0.09 6.73 17.56
CA ASP A 58 -1.17 6.03 17.79
C ASP A 58 -1.57 5.08 16.64
N ARG A 59 -0.81 5.09 15.54
CA ARG A 59 -1.09 4.31 14.33
C ARG A 59 -0.52 2.91 14.41
N VAL A 60 -1.29 1.93 13.92
CA VAL A 60 -0.85 0.54 13.82
C VAL A 60 -0.30 0.27 12.43
N ILE A 61 0.91 -0.28 12.39
CA ILE A 61 1.62 -0.65 11.17
C ILE A 61 1.66 -2.17 11.05
N ARG A 62 1.06 -2.71 9.99
CA ARG A 62 1.09 -4.14 9.66
C ARG A 62 2.09 -4.41 8.54
N TRP A 63 3.01 -5.36 8.75
CA TRP A 63 4.03 -5.78 7.77
C TRP A 63 3.52 -6.90 6.87
N GLU A 64 2.47 -6.62 6.11
CA GLU A 64 1.86 -7.62 5.25
C GLU A 64 2.81 -7.95 4.09
N GLY A 65 3.04 -9.24 3.87
CA GLY A 65 3.89 -9.67 2.77
C GLY A 65 3.24 -9.30 1.44
N LEU A 66 3.95 -8.56 0.58
CA LEU A 66 3.54 -8.35 -0.82
C LEU A 66 3.39 -9.68 -1.60
N GLN A 67 3.96 -10.76 -1.04
CA GLN A 67 3.87 -12.14 -1.54
C GLN A 67 2.53 -12.85 -1.21
N SER A 68 1.67 -12.24 -0.39
CA SER A 68 0.33 -12.77 -0.12
C SER A 68 -0.54 -12.75 -1.38
N PRO A 69 -1.58 -13.60 -1.47
CA PRO A 69 -2.49 -13.59 -2.61
C PRO A 69 -3.06 -12.18 -2.87
N PRO A 70 -3.07 -11.69 -4.13
CA PRO A 70 -3.57 -10.37 -4.48
C PRO A 70 -5.00 -10.08 -4.00
N GLU A 71 -5.86 -11.11 -4.00
CA GLU A 71 -7.23 -10.97 -3.51
C GLU A 71 -7.28 -10.66 -2.00
N ASP A 72 -6.38 -11.23 -1.22
CA ASP A 72 -6.30 -11.01 0.22
C ASP A 72 -5.72 -9.62 0.52
N LEU A 73 -4.72 -9.17 -0.24
CA LEU A 73 -4.17 -7.81 -0.15
C LEU A 73 -5.21 -6.75 -0.52
N THR A 74 -5.97 -6.95 -1.62
CA THR A 74 -7.08 -6.06 -1.98
C THR A 74 -8.17 -6.05 -0.90
N ARG A 75 -8.52 -7.22 -0.35
CA ARG A 75 -9.52 -7.33 0.72
C ARG A 75 -9.05 -6.62 1.99
N LEU A 76 -7.76 -6.70 2.32
CA LEU A 76 -7.18 -6.02 3.47
C LEU A 76 -7.35 -4.49 3.34
N ILE A 77 -6.98 -3.92 2.19
CA ILE A 77 -7.12 -2.48 1.93
C ILE A 77 -8.60 -2.06 1.95
N ARG A 78 -9.52 -2.89 1.44
CA ARG A 78 -10.97 -2.64 1.53
C ARG A 78 -11.51 -2.71 2.95
N ARG A 79 -11.13 -3.72 3.73
CA ARG A 79 -11.74 -4.00 5.05
C ARG A 79 -11.41 -2.94 6.09
N GLY A 80 -10.18 -2.47 6.10
CA GLY A 80 -9.85 -1.42 7.04
C GLY A 80 -10.49 -0.07 6.66
N ALA A 81 -10.93 0.11 5.41
CA ALA A 81 -11.51 1.38 4.97
C ALA A 81 -12.88 1.70 5.58
N SER A 82 -13.48 0.78 6.34
CA SER A 82 -14.74 0.97 7.07
C SER A 82 -14.65 1.91 8.28
N GLY A 83 -13.81 2.94 8.20
CA GLY A 83 -13.83 4.07 9.13
C GLY A 83 -12.72 5.10 8.98
N TYR A 84 -11.59 4.81 8.32
CA TYR A 84 -10.54 5.78 7.93
C TYR A 84 -9.78 5.28 6.68
N PRO A 85 -9.15 6.17 5.89
CA PRO A 85 -8.38 5.73 4.73
C PRO A 85 -7.13 4.96 5.19
N LEU A 86 -7.05 3.67 4.87
CA LEU A 86 -5.79 2.94 5.01
C LEU A 86 -4.86 3.36 3.90
N ASN A 87 -3.74 3.93 4.32
CA ASN A 87 -2.60 4.10 3.49
C ASN A 87 -1.86 2.76 3.52
N ALA A 88 -1.72 2.13 2.36
CA ALA A 88 -0.80 1.02 2.19
C ALA A 88 0.45 1.52 1.48
N PHE A 89 1.61 1.15 1.96
CA PHE A 89 2.89 1.56 1.40
C PHE A 89 3.61 0.31 0.92
N THR A 90 4.26 0.37 -0.23
CA THR A 90 5.24 -0.66 -0.59
C THR A 90 6.62 -0.11 -0.30
N SER A 91 7.38 -0.77 0.57
CA SER A 91 8.80 -0.45 0.76
C SER A 91 9.66 -1.42 -0.05
N GLY A 92 10.68 -0.91 -0.73
CA GLY A 92 11.56 -1.72 -1.58
C GLY A 92 12.97 -1.80 -1.05
N ASN A 93 13.69 -2.84 -1.48
CA ASN A 93 15.07 -3.04 -1.11
C ASN A 93 16.03 -2.13 -1.91
N ARG A 94 16.07 -0.83 -1.59
CA ARG A 94 16.97 0.12 -2.28
C ARG A 94 18.45 -0.03 -1.87
N GLN A 95 18.77 -0.76 -0.80
CA GLN A 95 20.14 -0.85 -0.23
C GLN A 95 20.60 -2.26 0.20
N GLY A 96 19.97 -3.32 -0.28
CA GLY A 96 20.28 -4.70 0.10
C GLY A 96 19.58 -5.22 1.37
N HIS A 97 18.81 -4.40 2.09
CA HIS A 97 17.98 -4.80 3.23
C HIS A 97 16.50 -4.46 3.00
N THR A 98 15.64 -5.46 3.21
CA THR A 98 14.20 -5.23 3.39
C THR A 98 13.98 -4.80 4.83
N LEU A 99 13.63 -3.53 5.07
CA LEU A 99 13.40 -3.03 6.42
C LEU A 99 12.21 -3.74 7.07
N ARG A 100 12.50 -4.53 8.11
CA ARG A 100 11.53 -5.13 9.03
C ARG A 100 11.93 -4.76 10.45
N PRO A 101 11.53 -3.57 10.92
CA PRO A 101 11.75 -3.17 12.30
C PRO A 101 11.12 -4.19 13.25
N SER A 102 11.59 -4.20 14.49
CA SER A 102 11.03 -5.08 15.52
C SER A 102 9.54 -4.79 15.78
N VAL A 103 8.82 -5.84 16.18
CA VAL A 103 7.45 -5.72 16.73
C VAL A 103 7.46 -4.74 17.90
N GLY A 104 6.48 -3.84 17.95
CA GLY A 104 6.38 -2.81 18.98
C GLY A 104 6.53 -1.37 18.47
N SER A 105 6.94 -0.44 19.34
CA SER A 105 7.05 0.97 18.98
C SER A 105 8.25 1.19 18.07
N LEU A 106 8.04 1.85 16.93
CA LEU A 106 9.13 2.28 16.06
C LEU A 106 9.81 3.52 16.65
N SER A 107 11.13 3.61 16.48
CA SER A 107 11.87 4.84 16.78
C SER A 107 11.73 5.84 15.63
N ASP A 108 11.98 7.13 15.90
CA ASP A 108 11.99 8.17 14.86
C ASP A 108 12.94 7.81 13.69
N SER A 109 14.08 7.19 14.01
CA SER A 109 15.03 6.71 13.00
C SER A 109 14.45 5.62 12.11
N ASP A 110 13.68 4.68 12.68
CA ASP A 110 13.01 3.63 11.91
C ASP A 110 11.92 4.23 11.01
N VAL A 111 11.18 5.22 11.52
CA VAL A 111 10.14 5.93 10.75
C VAL A 111 10.75 6.70 9.57
N LEU A 112 11.85 7.41 9.80
CA LEU A 112 12.57 8.12 8.73
C LEU A 112 13.11 7.16 7.67
N LEU A 113 13.68 6.03 8.10
CA LEU A 113 14.18 5.03 7.17
C LEU A 113 13.04 4.43 6.35
N LEU A 114 11.93 4.06 6.99
CA LEU A 114 10.74 3.59 6.29
C LEU A 114 10.25 4.58 5.24
N ALA A 115 10.09 5.84 5.62
CA ALA A 115 9.66 6.90 4.71
C ALA A 115 10.60 7.05 3.50
N SER A 116 11.91 6.82 3.69
CA SER A 116 12.89 6.89 2.60
C SER A 116 12.87 5.68 1.65
N GLU A 117 12.33 4.55 2.09
CA GLU A 117 12.24 3.29 1.32
C GLU A 117 10.88 3.08 0.63
N VAL A 118 9.89 3.94 0.92
CA VAL A 118 8.57 3.87 0.27
C VAL A 118 8.71 4.11 -1.24
N GLN A 119 8.21 3.16 -2.02
CA GLN A 119 8.16 3.21 -3.48
C GLN A 119 6.78 3.59 -4.00
N VAL A 120 5.72 3.14 -3.34
CA VAL A 120 4.32 3.42 -3.71
C VAL A 120 3.52 3.67 -2.44
N VAL A 121 2.65 4.67 -2.49
CA VAL A 121 1.58 4.89 -1.51
C VAL A 121 0.24 4.64 -2.17
N ILE A 122 -0.55 3.74 -1.59
CA ILE A 122 -1.88 3.36 -2.03
C ILE A 122 -2.87 3.93 -1.02
N HIS A 123 -3.63 4.93 -1.44
CA HIS A 123 -4.68 5.54 -0.65
C HIS A 123 -6.04 4.99 -1.07
N SER A 124 -6.78 4.44 -0.12
CA SER A 124 -8.21 4.21 -0.28
C SER A 124 -8.95 5.55 -0.22
N VAL A 125 -9.79 5.83 -1.21
CA VAL A 125 -10.62 7.05 -1.27
C VAL A 125 -12.09 6.67 -1.51
N TYR A 126 -13.01 7.54 -1.09
CA TYR A 126 -14.45 7.31 -1.19
C TYR A 126 -14.88 5.95 -0.59
N ASP A 127 -14.60 5.70 0.69
CA ASP A 127 -15.01 4.46 1.39
C ASP A 127 -14.56 3.15 0.68
N ALA A 128 -13.32 3.15 0.16
CA ALA A 128 -12.75 2.08 -0.65
C ALA A 128 -13.50 1.72 -1.94
N GLU A 129 -14.28 2.65 -2.49
CA GLU A 129 -14.81 2.53 -3.85
C GLU A 129 -13.75 2.86 -4.91
N SER A 130 -12.70 3.59 -4.54
CA SER A 130 -11.61 3.98 -5.44
C SER A 130 -10.26 4.00 -4.73
N PHE A 131 -9.19 3.94 -5.51
CA PHE A 131 -7.82 3.95 -5.00
C PHE A 131 -6.98 5.00 -5.73
N LEU A 132 -6.18 5.75 -4.99
CA LEU A 132 -5.16 6.65 -5.51
C LEU A 132 -3.78 6.04 -5.24
N LEU A 133 -3.00 5.83 -6.30
CA LEU A 133 -1.63 5.36 -6.18
C LEU A 133 -0.67 6.53 -6.44
N LEU A 134 0.17 6.84 -5.46
CA LEU A 134 1.28 7.79 -5.57
C LEU A 134 2.57 6.99 -5.72
N VAL A 135 3.17 7.04 -6.90
CA VAL A 135 4.40 6.32 -7.19
C VAL A 135 5.59 7.26 -6.99
N LEU A 136 6.50 6.88 -6.11
CA LEU A 136 7.67 7.67 -5.71
C LEU A 136 8.98 7.11 -6.29
N ASP A 137 8.92 5.93 -6.90
CA ASP A 137 10.05 5.25 -7.52
C ASP A 137 9.87 5.14 -9.04
N GLU A 138 10.89 5.56 -9.81
CA GLU A 138 10.83 5.63 -11.28
C GLU A 138 10.73 4.25 -11.94
N GLU A 139 11.36 3.22 -11.37
CA GLU A 139 11.32 1.85 -11.90
C GLU A 139 9.93 1.26 -11.72
N VAL A 140 9.34 1.45 -10.53
CA VAL A 140 7.96 1.05 -10.27
C VAL A 140 6.98 1.84 -11.14
N ASN A 141 7.23 3.13 -11.39
CA ASN A 141 6.37 3.93 -12.27
C ASN A 141 6.39 3.42 -13.72
N ALA A 142 7.58 3.19 -14.28
CA ALA A 142 7.72 2.65 -15.63
C ALA A 142 7.07 1.27 -15.77
N PHE A 143 7.13 0.44 -14.72
CA PHE A 143 6.44 -0.84 -14.68
C PHE A 143 4.91 -0.68 -14.68
N LEU A 144 4.37 0.19 -13.83
CA LEU A 144 2.93 0.43 -13.75
C LEU A 144 2.37 1.01 -15.06
N ASP A 145 3.11 1.90 -15.72
CA ASP A 145 2.78 2.44 -17.05
C ASP A 145 2.73 1.35 -18.13
N SER A 146 3.46 0.24 -17.96
CA SER A 146 3.40 -0.90 -18.90
C SER A 146 2.21 -1.85 -18.65
N LEU A 147 1.61 -1.78 -17.46
CA LEU A 147 0.51 -2.65 -17.06
C LEU A 147 -0.86 -2.12 -17.48
N ILE A 148 -0.99 -0.82 -17.75
CA ILE A 148 -2.28 -0.17 -18.00
C ILE A 148 -2.29 0.52 -19.36
#